data_AF-A0A2D8V7E8-F1
#
_entry.id   AF-A0A2D8V7E8-F1
#
_cell.length_a   1.000
_cell.length_b   1.000
_cell.length_c   1.000
_cell.angle_alpha   90.00
_cell.angle_beta   90.00
_cell.angle_gamma   90.00
#
_symmetry.space_group_name_H-M   'P 1'
#
loop_
_entity.id
_entity.type
_entity.pdbx_description
1 polymer ?
#
loop_
_entity_poly.entity_id
_entity_poly.type
_entity_poly.pdbx_seq_one_letter_code
_entity_poly.pdbx_strand_id
1 'polypeptide(L)' 'VIYYLWENDTSPALVDSIFISGNTVKFDNGVISDTSLDPGDTGNFSISINLPDTLNISYWTKEIKYDMFE' A
#
# COMPACT_ATOMS: atom_id res chain seq x y z
N VAL A 1 0.89 -1.19 0.91
CA VAL A 1 0.74 0.21 1.41
C VAL A 1 -0.54 0.77 0.85
N ILE A 2 -1.36 1.39 1.69
CA ILE A 2 -2.65 1.96 1.31
C ILE A 2 -2.57 3.47 1.48
N TYR A 3 -2.99 4.20 0.45
CA TYR A 3 -3.11 5.65 0.45
C TYR A 3 -4.58 6.04 0.52
N TYR A 4 -4.88 6.95 1.43
CA TYR A 4 -6.20 7.56 1.59
C TYR A 4 -6.06 9.03 1.25
N LEU A 5 -6.89 9.51 0.32
CA LEU A 5 -6.94 10.89 -0.12
C LEU A 5 -8.22 11.52 0.44
N TRP A 6 -8.09 12.74 0.94
CA TRP A 6 -9.13 13.41 1.71
C TRP A 6 -9.43 14.80 1.14
N GLU A 7 -10.68 15.21 1.26
CA GLU A 7 -11.07 16.61 1.04
C GLU A 7 -10.82 17.46 2.30
N ASN A 8 -11.03 18.77 2.19
CA ASN A 8 -10.75 19.73 3.27
C ASN A 8 -11.55 19.49 4.55
N ASP A 9 -12.75 18.91 4.42
CA ASP A 9 -13.64 18.58 5.53
C ASP A 9 -13.36 17.20 6.14
N THR A 10 -12.23 16.57 5.78
CA THR A 10 -11.83 15.21 6.17
C THR A 10 -12.74 14.10 5.63
N SER A 11 -13.60 14.40 4.64
CA SER A 11 -14.35 13.36 3.93
C SER A 11 -13.44 12.51 3.03
N PRO A 12 -13.69 11.20 2.92
CA PRO A 12 -12.89 10.31 2.09
C PRO A 12 -13.17 10.57 0.60
N ALA A 13 -12.13 10.89 -0.17
CA ALA A 13 -12.25 11.16 -1.60
C ALA A 13 -11.89 9.93 -2.44
N LEU A 14 -10.70 9.36 -2.21
CA LEU A 14 -10.18 8.25 -3.00
C LEU A 14 -9.25 7.37 -2.17
N VAL A 15 -9.24 6.07 -2.46
CA VAL A 15 -8.31 5.10 -1.87
C VAL A 15 -7.63 4.34 -2.99
N ASP A 16 -6.31 4.22 -2.89
CA ASP A 16 -5.51 3.39 -3.79
C ASP A 16 -4.40 2.68 -2.99
N SER A 17 -3.84 1.60 -3.54
CA SER A 17 -2.85 0.81 -2.84
C SER A 17 -1.81 0.21 -3.77
N ILE A 18 -0.65 -0.08 -3.21
CA ILE A 18 0.44 -0.77 -3.90
C ILE A 18 1.06 -1.82 -3.00
N PHE A 19 1.44 -2.95 -3.60
CA PHE A 19 2.28 -3.95 -2.94
C PHE A 19 3.75 -3.61 -3.09
N ILE A 20 4.52 -3.85 -2.03
CA ILE A 20 5.97 -3.65 -2.06
C ILE A 20 6.58 -4.93 -2.63
N SER A 21 7.28 -4.83 -3.76
CA SER A 21 8.02 -5.97 -4.30
C SER A 21 9.10 -6.40 -3.31
N GLY A 22 9.21 -7.71 -3.08
CA GLY A 22 10.15 -8.30 -2.14
C GLY A 22 10.65 -9.65 -2.63
N ASN A 23 11.01 -10.52 -1.69
CA ASN A 23 11.44 -11.88 -1.96
C ASN A 23 10.25 -12.74 -2.38
N THR A 24 10.47 -13.62 -3.35
CA THR A 24 9.53 -14.71 -3.65
C THR A 24 9.73 -15.83 -2.64
N VAL A 25 8.75 -16.03 -1.76
CA VAL A 25 8.76 -17.03 -0.69
C VAL A 25 7.53 -17.91 -0.82
N LYS A 26 7.72 -19.22 -0.62
CA LYS A 26 6.63 -20.18 -0.43
C LYS A 26 6.62 -20.58 1.05
N PHE A 27 5.60 -20.19 1.78
CA PHE A 27 5.40 -20.53 3.19
C PHE A 27 4.93 -21.98 3.37
N ASP A 28 5.07 -22.52 4.58
CA ASP A 28 4.75 -23.92 4.90
C ASP A 28 3.26 -24.24 4.73
N ASN A 29 2.40 -23.24 4.90
CA ASN A 29 0.97 -23.31 4.60
C ASN A 29 0.64 -23.33 3.08
N GLY A 30 1.65 -23.27 2.22
CA GLY A 30 1.53 -23.32 0.76
C GLY A 30 1.30 -21.97 0.08
N VAL A 31 1.19 -20.86 0.82
CA VAL A 31 1.08 -19.50 0.26
C VAL A 31 2.39 -19.14 -0.45
N ILE A 32 2.28 -18.60 -1.66
CA ILE A 32 3.40 -18.06 -2.42
C ILE A 32 3.22 -16.55 -2.49
N SER A 33 4.22 -15.79 -2.04
CA SER A 33 4.23 -14.33 -2.07
C SER A 33 5.51 -13.82 -2.71
N ASP A 34 5.41 -12.86 -3.62
CA ASP A 34 6.50 -12.10 -4.24
C ASP A 34 6.69 -10.70 -3.61
N THR A 35 6.06 -10.48 -2.45
CA THR A 35 6.03 -9.20 -1.72
C THR A 35 6.55 -9.34 -0.29
N SER A 36 7.28 -10.43 0.00
CA SER A 36 7.77 -10.75 1.34
C SER A 36 9.08 -10.02 1.65
N LEU A 37 9.22 -9.49 2.86
CA LEU A 37 10.45 -8.86 3.34
C LEU A 37 10.90 -9.53 4.63
N ASP A 38 12.19 -9.81 4.76
CA ASP A 38 12.73 -10.40 5.98
C ASP A 38 12.90 -9.33 7.08
N PRO A 39 12.95 -9.72 8.36
CA PRO A 39 13.19 -8.76 9.44
C PRO A 39 14.49 -7.98 9.25
N GLY A 40 14.38 -6.65 9.13
CA GLY A 40 15.49 -5.74 8.88
C GLY A 40 15.65 -5.31 7.42
N ASP A 41 14.92 -5.93 6.49
CA ASP A 41 14.90 -5.51 5.10
C ASP A 41 14.19 -4.17 4.91
N THR A 42 14.53 -3.50 3.81
CA THR A 42 13.85 -2.28 3.36
C THR A 42 13.30 -2.50 1.97
N GLY A 43 12.01 -2.28 1.79
CA GLY A 43 11.35 -2.32 0.48
C GLY A 43 11.02 -0.91 -0.01
N ASN A 44 11.35 -0.64 -1.28
CA ASN A 44 11.00 0.61 -1.95
C ASN A 44 9.72 0.42 -2.78
N PHE A 45 8.89 1.46 -2.85
CA PHE A 45 7.69 1.46 -3.68
C PHE A 45 7.43 2.84 -4.25
N SER A 46 6.72 2.89 -5.38
CA SER A 46 6.25 4.13 -6.00
C SER A 46 4.84 3.90 -6.53
N ILE A 47 3.91 4.77 -6.15
CA ILE A 47 2.51 4.69 -6.59
C ILE A 47 2.18 5.94 -7.41
N SER A 48 1.45 5.73 -8.51
CA SER A 48 0.92 6.80 -9.35
C SER A 48 -0.59 6.71 -9.34
N ILE A 49 -1.25 7.70 -8.75
CA ILE A 49 -2.70 7.75 -8.58
C ILE A 49 -3.27 8.77 -9.56
N ASN A 50 -4.19 8.34 -10.41
CA ASN A 50 -4.89 9.22 -11.33
C ASN A 50 -6.01 9.97 -10.60
N LEU A 51 -5.95 11.29 -10.59
CA LEU A 51 -6.96 12.15 -9.95
C LEU A 51 -7.91 12.71 -11.01
N PRO A 52 -9.23 12.46 -10.88
CA PRO A 52 -10.24 13.16 -11.66
C PRO A 52 -10.23 14.66 -11.32
N ASP A 53 -10.38 15.52 -12.34
CA ASP A 53 -10.45 16.98 -12.16
C ASP A 53 -11.65 17.45 -11.28
N THR A 54 -12.63 16.57 -11.07
CA THR A 54 -13.80 16.83 -10.22
C THR A 54 -13.51 16.70 -8.73
N LEU A 55 -12.40 16.08 -8.34
CA LEU A 55 -12.05 15.86 -6.93
C LEU A 55 -11.08 16.93 -6.43
N ASN A 56 -11.42 17.58 -5.31
CA ASN A 56 -10.56 18.58 -4.69
C ASN A 56 -9.80 17.98 -3.50
N ILE A 57 -8.71 17.27 -3.81
CA ILE A 57 -7.88 16.63 -2.80
C ILE A 57 -7.09 17.68 -2.01
N SER A 58 -7.22 17.63 -0.70
CA SER A 58 -6.59 18.60 0.21
C SER A 58 -5.36 18.01 0.90
N TYR A 59 -5.43 16.75 1.31
CA TYR A 59 -4.30 16.04 1.90
C TYR A 59 -4.45 14.52 1.71
N TRP A 60 -3.40 13.78 2.07
CA TRP A 60 -3.40 12.33 2.02
C TRP A 60 -2.76 11.74 3.28
N THR A 61 -3.18 10.53 3.63
CA THR A 61 -2.57 9.70 4.68
C THR A 61 -2.19 8.35 4.11
N LYS A 62 -1.24 7.66 4.75
CA LYS A 62 -0.82 6.32 4.32
C LYS A 62 -0.79 5.36 5.49
N GLU A 63 -1.12 4.10 5.19
CA GLU A 63 -1.08 2.98 6.12
C GLU A 63 -0.25 1.85 5.50
N ILE A 64 0.61 1.22 6.32
CA ILE A 64 1.31 0.00 5.93
C ILE A 64 0.56 -1.18 6.57
N LYS A 65 0.02 -2.05 5.72
CA LYS A 65 -0.55 -3.34 6.13
C LYS A 65 0.40 -4.44 5.69
N TYR A 66 0.59 -5.42 6.57
CA TYR A 66 1.35 -6.63 6.34
C TYR A 66 0.74 -7.75 7.18
N ASP A 67 0.92 -8.98 6.71
CA ASP A 67 0.55 -10.18 7.42
C ASP A 67 1.83 -10.97 7.72
N MET A 68 1.86 -11.64 8.87
CA MET A 68 2.97 -12.52 9.25
C MET A 68 2.56 -13.95 8.93
N PHE A 69 3.40 -14.62 8.14
CA PHE A 69 3.23 -16.03 7.81
C PHE A 69 4.44 -16.80 8.35
N GLU A 70 4.16 -17.96 8.96
CA GLU A 70 5.14 -18.97 9.35
C GLU A 70 5.14 -20.11 8.32
#